data_AF-A0AAU9WJ52-F1
#
_entry.id   AF-A0AAU9WJ52-F1
#
_cell.length_a   1.000
_cell.length_b   1.000
_cell.length_c   1.000
_cell.angle_alpha   90.00
_cell.angle_beta   90.00
_cell.angle_gamma   90.00
#
_symmetry.space_group_name_H-M   'P 1'
#
loop_
_entity.id
_entity.type
_entity.pdbx_description
1 polymer ?
#
loop_
_entity_poly.entity_id
_entity_poly.type
_entity_poly.pdbx_seq_one_letter_code
_entity_poly.pdbx_strand_id
1 'polypeptide(L)'
;MSKEHISRYCSVLSLIDRKDTSVPKLVDQWLGPPGGGTNEITPHFNITSNDSFSTETMRNMFSVIVERQFNNNGFEMQIRRFSEAQFNCIIISAFNEVYTQAITSFPPTPSKSHYVFSLRDFARVVQGILLFPGVCATHPRKQIRLWVHEVYRVFSIRLVDSEDRQCFFEIVKVW
;
A
#
# COMPACT_ATOMS: atom_id res chain seq x y z
N MET A 1 21.47 12.89 1.54
CA MET A 1 22.78 12.91 2.23
C MET A 1 23.48 11.60 1.93
N SER A 2 24.76 11.58 1.53
CA SER A 2 25.46 10.32 1.22
C SER A 2 25.81 9.56 2.52
N LYS A 3 25.97 8.23 2.43
CA LYS A 3 26.25 7.36 3.61
C LYS A 3 27.48 7.78 4.39
N GLU A 4 28.53 8.22 3.70
CA GLU A 4 29.76 8.70 4.32
C GLU A 4 29.53 9.95 5.16
N HIS A 5 28.68 10.88 4.69
CA HIS A 5 28.30 12.05 5.47
C HIS A 5 27.56 11.61 6.74
N ILE A 6 26.59 10.71 6.63
CA ILE A 6 25.82 10.20 7.77
C ILE A 6 26.72 9.49 8.79
N SER A 7 27.64 8.62 8.33
CA SER A 7 28.61 7.96 9.21
C SER A 7 29.47 8.96 9.97
N ARG A 8 29.91 10.03 9.27
CA ARG A 8 30.74 11.10 9.84
C ARG A 8 29.96 11.98 10.83
N TYR A 9 28.66 12.18 10.61
CA TYR A 9 27.78 12.86 11.58
C TYR A 9 27.68 12.08 12.87
N CYS A 10 27.40 10.78 12.78
CA CYS A 10 27.19 9.95 13.97
C CYS A 10 28.49 9.72 14.76
N SER A 11 29.65 9.71 14.09
CA SER A 11 30.94 9.50 14.76
C SER A 11 31.56 10.77 15.37
N VAL A 12 31.29 11.96 14.80
CA VAL A 12 31.97 13.21 15.21
C VAL A 12 30.98 14.26 15.77
N LEU A 13 29.67 13.98 15.76
CA LEU A 13 28.59 14.90 16.20
C LEU A 13 28.70 16.32 15.60
N SER A 14 29.34 16.44 14.44
CA SER A 14 29.57 17.72 13.76
C SER A 14 29.63 17.51 12.25
N LEU A 15 28.46 17.46 11.61
CA LEU A 15 28.36 17.96 10.24
C LEU A 15 27.84 19.37 10.29
N ILE A 16 28.43 20.20 9.45
CA ILE A 16 27.99 21.54 9.16
C ILE A 16 27.53 21.50 7.70
N ASP A 17 26.30 21.91 7.42
CA ASP A 17 25.84 22.06 6.04
C ASP A 17 26.77 23.06 5.32
N ARG A 18 27.37 22.63 4.20
CA ARG A 18 28.30 23.45 3.43
C ARG A 18 27.66 24.71 2.84
N LYS A 19 26.32 24.76 2.76
CA LYS A 19 25.60 25.93 2.25
C LYS A 19 25.17 26.90 3.35
N ASP A 20 24.63 26.41 4.46
CA ASP A 20 24.00 27.24 5.48
C ASP A 20 24.67 27.21 6.86
N THR A 21 25.81 26.52 7.00
CA THR A 21 26.59 26.39 8.25
C THR A 21 25.77 25.87 9.45
N SER A 22 24.58 25.33 9.20
CA SER A 22 23.68 24.81 10.22
C SER A 22 23.97 23.32 10.48
N VAL A 23 23.65 22.86 11.69
CA VAL A 23 23.75 21.44 12.04
C VAL A 23 22.51 20.73 11.47
N PRO A 24 22.67 19.79 10.51
CA PRO A 24 21.53 19.10 9.95
C PRO A 24 20.91 18.15 10.98
N LYS A 25 19.61 18.26 11.20
CA LYS A 25 18.88 17.30 12.05
C LYS A 25 18.70 16.00 11.28
N LEU A 26 19.24 14.90 11.80
CA LEU A 26 18.94 13.57 11.27
C LEU A 26 17.46 13.25 11.52
N VAL A 27 16.78 12.81 10.46
CA VAL A 27 15.41 12.34 10.47
C VAL A 27 15.42 10.85 10.13
N ASP A 28 14.46 10.10 10.65
CA ASP A 28 14.31 8.66 10.40
C ASP A 28 14.35 8.34 8.91
N GLN A 29 15.10 7.30 8.55
CA GLN A 29 15.28 6.87 7.17
C GLN A 29 14.69 5.47 6.97
N TRP A 30 13.81 5.34 5.98
CA TRP A 30 13.27 4.04 5.57
C TRP A 30 14.24 3.37 4.58
N LEU A 31 14.67 2.15 4.89
CA LEU A 31 15.56 1.34 4.04
C LEU A 31 14.86 0.02 3.70
N GLY A 32 15.18 -0.54 2.53
CA GLY A 32 14.78 -1.91 2.19
C GLY A 32 15.55 -2.94 3.03
N PRO A 33 15.07 -4.19 3.13
CA PRO A 33 15.79 -5.25 3.83
C PRO A 33 17.20 -5.43 3.25
N PRO A 34 18.21 -5.75 4.09
CA PRO A 34 19.56 -6.00 3.62
C PRO A 34 19.59 -7.22 2.70
N GLY A 35 20.08 -7.05 1.46
CA GLY A 35 20.14 -8.10 0.44
C GLY A 35 19.62 -7.65 -0.94
N GLY A 36 19.91 -8.43 -1.99
CA GLY A 36 19.33 -8.20 -3.33
C GLY A 36 19.77 -6.90 -4.02
N GLY A 37 20.94 -6.35 -3.67
CA GLY A 37 21.46 -5.09 -4.23
C GLY A 37 21.12 -3.84 -3.41
N THR A 38 20.49 -3.99 -2.24
CA THR A 38 20.31 -2.87 -1.31
C THR A 38 21.62 -2.49 -0.62
N ASN A 39 21.66 -1.23 -0.23
CA ASN A 39 22.81 -0.57 0.34
C ASN A 39 23.03 -1.02 1.80
N GLU A 40 24.23 -1.48 2.16
CA GLU A 40 24.57 -1.85 3.56
C GLU A 40 24.34 -0.68 4.54
N ILE A 41 23.80 -1.02 5.72
CA ILE A 41 23.42 -0.06 6.77
C ILE A 41 24.65 0.29 7.60
N THR A 42 24.87 1.58 7.84
CA THR A 42 25.96 2.06 8.68
C THR A 42 25.70 1.69 10.16
N PRO A 43 26.71 1.21 10.92
CA PRO A 43 26.53 0.67 12.28
C PRO A 43 26.08 1.67 13.35
N HIS A 44 25.89 2.94 13.00
CA HIS A 44 25.49 4.01 13.91
C HIS A 44 23.96 4.23 14.02
N PHE A 45 23.17 3.39 13.36
CA PHE A 45 21.71 3.44 13.45
C PHE A 45 21.16 2.33 14.33
N ASN A 46 20.13 2.66 15.11
CA ASN A 46 19.29 1.63 15.69
C ASN A 46 18.42 1.03 14.58
N ILE A 47 18.50 -0.27 14.38
CA ILE A 47 17.77 -0.97 13.32
C ILE A 47 16.52 -1.59 13.94
N THR A 48 15.35 -1.14 13.49
CA THR A 48 14.07 -1.79 13.77
C THR A 48 13.53 -2.37 12.48
N SER A 49 13.32 -3.68 12.43
CA SER A 49 12.64 -4.35 11.32
C SER A 49 11.14 -4.31 11.54
N ASN A 50 10.40 -4.06 10.46
CA ASN A 50 8.96 -4.27 10.44
C ASN A 50 8.67 -5.54 9.62
N ASP A 51 7.99 -6.49 10.23
CA ASP A 51 7.55 -7.69 9.53
C ASP A 51 6.32 -7.40 8.64
N SER A 52 6.01 -8.35 7.78
CA SER A 52 4.75 -8.43 7.06
C SER A 52 3.56 -8.43 8.05
N PHE A 53 2.50 -7.72 7.68
CA PHE A 53 1.30 -7.63 8.50
C PHE A 53 0.44 -8.89 8.32
N SER A 54 -0.13 -9.39 9.42
CA SER A 54 -1.15 -10.44 9.33
C SER A 54 -2.39 -9.93 8.60
N THR A 55 -3.11 -10.84 7.93
CA THR A 55 -4.37 -10.53 7.22
C THR A 55 -5.41 -9.89 8.12
N GLU A 56 -5.44 -10.27 9.40
CA GLU A 56 -6.32 -9.69 10.40
C GLU A 56 -5.92 -8.25 10.77
N THR A 57 -4.62 -8.00 10.95
CA THR A 57 -4.11 -6.65 11.19
C THR A 57 -4.41 -5.73 10.01
N MET A 58 -4.17 -6.21 8.78
CA MET A 58 -4.51 -5.46 7.57
C MET A 58 -6.01 -5.16 7.49
N ARG A 59 -6.86 -6.15 7.79
CA ARG A 59 -8.31 -5.95 7.83
C ARG A 59 -8.67 -4.82 8.79
N ASN A 60 -8.20 -4.90 10.03
CA ASN A 60 -8.55 -3.93 11.07
C ASN A 60 -8.07 -2.50 10.73
N MET A 61 -6.83 -2.37 10.22
CA MET A 61 -6.28 -1.06 9.83
C MET A 61 -7.12 -0.38 8.76
N PHE A 62 -7.45 -1.11 7.70
CA PHE A 62 -8.18 -0.53 6.57
C PHE A 62 -9.67 -0.36 6.88
N SER A 63 -10.25 -1.22 7.72
CA SER A 63 -11.63 -1.03 8.20
C SER A 63 -11.80 0.31 8.88
N VAL A 64 -10.88 0.68 9.77
CA VAL A 64 -10.90 1.96 10.50
C VAL A 64 -10.73 3.16 9.57
N ILE A 65 -9.85 3.06 8.56
CA ILE A 65 -9.63 4.13 7.57
C ILE A 65 -10.90 4.37 6.76
N VAL A 66 -11.51 3.30 6.27
CA VAL A 66 -12.73 3.34 5.46
C VAL A 66 -13.89 3.92 6.28
N GLU A 67 -14.13 3.40 7.47
CA GLU A 67 -15.15 3.90 8.42
C GLU A 67 -14.95 5.39 8.72
N ARG A 68 -13.72 5.82 9.06
CA ARG A 68 -13.44 7.23 9.32
C ARG A 68 -13.77 8.12 8.13
N GLN A 69 -13.45 7.68 6.91
CA GLN A 69 -13.70 8.48 5.71
C GLN A 69 -15.19 8.58 5.39
N PHE A 70 -15.94 7.49 5.54
CA PHE A 70 -17.40 7.49 5.38
C PHE A 70 -18.08 8.38 6.44
N ASN A 71 -17.54 8.44 7.66
CA ASN A 71 -18.02 9.35 8.69
C ASN A 71 -17.74 10.83 8.38
N ASN A 72 -16.59 11.14 7.78
CA ASN A 72 -16.18 12.52 7.48
C ASN A 72 -16.86 13.12 6.24
N ASN A 73 -17.24 12.30 5.25
CA ASN A 73 -17.74 12.78 3.95
C ASN A 73 -19.24 13.19 3.95
N GLY A 74 -19.87 13.34 5.11
CA GLY A 74 -21.23 13.90 5.22
C GLY A 74 -22.34 13.03 4.60
N PHE A 75 -22.15 11.71 4.54
CA PHE A 75 -23.13 10.78 4.02
C PHE A 75 -24.42 10.74 4.85
N GLU A 76 -25.57 10.57 4.18
CA GLU A 76 -26.87 10.38 4.83
C GLU A 76 -26.85 9.11 5.71
N MET A 77 -27.34 9.21 6.95
CA MET A 77 -27.11 8.23 8.02
C MET A 77 -27.59 6.80 7.69
N GLN A 78 -28.63 6.69 6.85
CA GLN A 78 -29.19 5.42 6.36
C GLN A 78 -28.28 4.74 5.32
N ILE A 79 -27.77 5.53 4.37
CA ILE A 79 -26.81 5.07 3.36
C ILE A 79 -25.50 4.69 4.06
N ARG A 80 -25.06 5.52 5.02
CA ARG A 80 -23.84 5.30 5.79
C ARG A 80 -23.85 3.94 6.48
N ARG A 81 -24.86 3.61 7.27
CA ARG A 81 -24.90 2.33 8.02
C ARG A 81 -24.94 1.10 7.12
N PHE A 82 -25.70 1.15 6.04
CA PHE A 82 -25.87 0.00 5.14
C PHE A 82 -24.65 -0.19 4.22
N SER A 83 -24.12 0.92 3.68
CA SER A 83 -22.91 0.87 2.88
C SER A 83 -21.70 0.57 3.74
N GLU A 84 -21.50 1.22 4.88
CA GLU A 84 -20.31 1.07 5.73
C GLU A 84 -20.11 -0.37 6.20
N ALA A 85 -21.11 -1.03 6.78
CA ALA A 85 -20.92 -2.38 7.28
C ALA A 85 -20.75 -3.42 6.16
N GLN A 86 -21.56 -3.35 5.10
CA GLN A 86 -21.54 -4.34 4.03
C GLN A 86 -20.37 -4.14 3.07
N PHE A 87 -20.10 -2.89 2.68
CA PHE A 87 -18.99 -2.54 1.79
C PHE A 87 -17.64 -2.81 2.44
N ASN A 88 -17.47 -2.45 3.71
CA ASN A 88 -16.20 -2.62 4.42
C ASN A 88 -15.86 -4.10 4.59
N CYS A 89 -16.83 -4.92 5.01
CA CYS A 89 -16.64 -6.36 5.14
C CYS A 89 -16.36 -7.04 3.79
N ILE A 90 -17.12 -6.72 2.73
CA ILE A 90 -16.97 -7.37 1.42
C ILE A 90 -15.67 -6.94 0.75
N ILE A 91 -15.37 -5.64 0.68
CA ILE A 91 -14.19 -5.15 -0.04
C ILE A 91 -12.91 -5.57 0.65
N ILE A 92 -12.85 -5.51 1.97
CA ILE A 92 -11.62 -5.88 2.68
C ILE A 92 -11.40 -7.39 2.64
N SER A 93 -12.47 -8.19 2.71
CA SER A 93 -12.35 -9.65 2.57
C SER A 93 -11.95 -10.05 1.15
N ALA A 94 -12.65 -9.54 0.14
CA ALA A 94 -12.33 -9.75 -1.27
C ALA A 94 -10.92 -9.27 -1.60
N PHE A 95 -10.51 -8.11 -1.08
CA PHE A 95 -9.16 -7.60 -1.26
C PHE A 95 -8.11 -8.53 -0.66
N ASN A 96 -8.28 -8.97 0.59
CA ASN A 96 -7.29 -9.84 1.23
C ASN A 96 -7.07 -11.12 0.42
N GLU A 97 -8.14 -11.67 -0.14
CA GLU A 97 -8.06 -12.85 -1.00
C GLU A 97 -7.34 -12.55 -2.31
N VAL A 98 -7.74 -11.49 -3.03
CA VAL A 98 -7.08 -11.07 -4.28
C VAL A 98 -5.59 -10.74 -4.04
N TYR A 99 -5.26 -10.06 -2.96
CA TYR A 99 -3.89 -9.69 -2.61
C TYR A 99 -3.03 -10.92 -2.30
N THR A 100 -3.57 -11.84 -1.50
CA THR A 100 -2.87 -13.10 -1.16
C THR A 100 -2.63 -13.92 -2.41
N GLN A 101 -3.67 -14.10 -3.25
CA GLN A 101 -3.55 -14.82 -4.51
C GLN A 101 -2.61 -14.12 -5.49
N ALA A 102 -2.62 -12.79 -5.58
CA ALA A 102 -1.72 -12.06 -6.47
C ALA A 102 -0.26 -12.23 -6.07
N ILE A 103 0.07 -12.18 -4.77
CA ILE A 103 1.45 -12.39 -4.29
C ILE A 103 1.91 -13.83 -4.57
N THR A 104 1.03 -14.82 -4.40
CA THR A 104 1.39 -16.22 -4.65
C THR A 104 1.50 -16.55 -6.14
N SER A 105 0.63 -15.98 -6.97
CA SER A 105 0.57 -16.26 -8.41
C SER A 105 1.62 -15.49 -9.22
N PHE A 106 2.05 -14.32 -8.74
CA PHE A 106 2.95 -13.42 -9.46
C PHE A 106 4.23 -13.12 -8.67
N PRO A 107 5.09 -14.11 -8.40
CA PRO A 107 6.35 -13.88 -7.70
C PRO A 107 7.33 -13.06 -8.56
N PRO A 108 8.15 -12.20 -7.95
CA PRO A 108 9.18 -11.46 -8.68
C PRO A 108 10.24 -12.45 -9.19
N THR A 109 10.37 -12.53 -10.52
CA THR A 109 11.42 -13.30 -11.19
C THR A 109 12.44 -12.35 -11.82
N PRO A 110 13.67 -12.79 -12.15
CA PRO A 110 14.66 -11.93 -12.81
C PRO A 110 14.13 -11.26 -14.09
N SER A 111 13.30 -11.96 -14.87
CA SER A 111 12.65 -11.43 -16.06
C SER A 111 11.45 -10.52 -15.76
N LYS A 112 10.82 -10.66 -14.58
CA LYS A 112 9.63 -9.91 -14.14
C LYS A 112 9.88 -9.26 -12.76
N SER A 113 11.01 -8.57 -12.62
CA SER A 113 11.45 -8.01 -11.32
C SER A 113 10.55 -6.90 -10.78
N HIS A 114 9.71 -6.31 -11.64
CA HIS A 114 8.74 -5.27 -11.29
C HIS A 114 7.42 -5.82 -10.71
N TYR A 115 7.26 -7.15 -10.64
CA TYR A 115 6.10 -7.82 -10.03
C TYR A 115 6.23 -7.84 -8.51
N VAL A 116 6.39 -6.66 -7.92
CA VAL A 116 6.51 -6.47 -6.47
C VAL A 116 5.24 -5.77 -5.99
N PHE A 117 4.41 -6.54 -5.27
CA PHE A 117 3.20 -6.05 -4.64
C PHE A 117 3.44 -5.80 -3.15
N SER A 118 2.91 -4.68 -2.65
CA SER A 118 3.10 -4.26 -1.27
C SER A 118 1.80 -3.73 -0.67
N LEU A 119 1.79 -3.50 0.65
CA LEU A 119 0.66 -2.85 1.33
C LEU A 119 0.34 -1.45 0.75
N ARG A 120 1.33 -0.78 0.13
CA ARG A 120 1.11 0.50 -0.55
C ARG A 120 0.13 0.37 -1.71
N ASP A 121 0.13 -0.76 -2.40
CA ASP A 121 -0.80 -1.01 -3.50
C ASP A 121 -2.22 -1.16 -2.97
N PHE A 122 -2.38 -1.79 -1.80
CA PHE A 122 -3.67 -1.79 -1.11
C PHE A 122 -4.15 -0.39 -0.78
N ALA A 123 -3.28 0.44 -0.19
CA ALA A 123 -3.62 1.81 0.14
C ALA A 123 -4.06 2.62 -1.08
N ARG A 124 -3.46 2.39 -2.25
CA ARG A 124 -3.88 3.05 -3.50
C ARG A 124 -5.26 2.62 -3.98
N VAL A 125 -5.59 1.33 -3.90
CA VAL A 125 -6.93 0.83 -4.24
C VAL A 125 -7.98 1.48 -3.32
N VAL A 126 -7.76 1.43 -2.01
CA VAL A 126 -8.68 2.02 -1.03
C VAL A 126 -8.81 3.53 -1.22
N GLN A 127 -7.69 4.24 -1.38
CA GLN A 127 -7.72 5.68 -1.66
C GLN A 127 -8.51 6.01 -2.94
N GLY A 128 -8.31 5.26 -4.02
CA GLY A 128 -9.04 5.47 -5.26
C GLY A 128 -10.56 5.30 -5.10
N ILE A 129 -10.98 4.28 -4.34
CA ILE A 129 -12.38 4.08 -3.98
C ILE A 129 -12.92 5.26 -3.15
N LEU A 130 -12.15 5.72 -2.16
CA LEU A 130 -12.54 6.80 -1.25
C LEU A 130 -12.61 8.19 -1.93
N LEU A 131 -11.93 8.38 -3.05
CA LEU A 131 -11.99 9.61 -3.86
C LEU A 131 -13.28 9.72 -4.67
N PHE A 132 -14.05 8.64 -4.81
CA PHE A 132 -15.27 8.66 -5.59
C PHE A 132 -16.40 9.37 -4.83
N PRO A 133 -17.09 10.35 -5.44
CA PRO A 133 -18.14 11.10 -4.76
C PRO A 133 -19.29 10.18 -4.35
N GLY A 134 -19.59 10.21 -3.06
CA GLY A 134 -20.58 9.35 -2.40
C GLY A 134 -21.98 9.35 -3.02
N VAL A 135 -22.35 10.47 -3.63
CA VAL A 135 -23.64 10.69 -4.32
C VAL A 135 -23.85 9.71 -5.48
N CYS A 136 -22.76 9.21 -6.08
CA CYS A 136 -22.81 8.26 -7.19
C CYS A 136 -22.75 6.77 -6.74
N ALA A 137 -22.48 6.52 -5.45
CA ALA A 137 -22.30 5.19 -4.86
C ALA A 137 -23.58 4.62 -4.22
N THR A 138 -24.77 5.08 -4.62
CA THR A 138 -26.06 4.66 -4.05
C THR A 138 -26.44 3.19 -4.34
N HIS A 139 -25.80 2.56 -5.33
CA HIS A 139 -26.12 1.18 -5.73
C HIS A 139 -24.95 0.22 -5.46
N PRO A 140 -25.19 -0.94 -4.84
CA PRO A 140 -24.13 -1.91 -4.51
C PRO A 140 -23.39 -2.44 -5.76
N ARG A 141 -24.08 -2.55 -6.90
CA ARG A 141 -23.44 -2.93 -8.17
C ARG A 141 -22.44 -1.88 -8.68
N LYS A 142 -22.70 -0.59 -8.45
CA LYS A 142 -21.77 0.48 -8.85
C LYS A 142 -20.52 0.46 -7.97
N GLN A 143 -20.70 0.19 -6.68
CA GLN A 143 -19.65 0.01 -5.69
C GLN A 143 -18.69 -1.15 -6.07
N ILE A 144 -19.23 -2.32 -6.43
CA ILE A 144 -18.41 -3.46 -6.89
C ILE A 144 -17.66 -3.11 -8.17
N ARG A 145 -18.32 -2.48 -9.15
CA ARG A 145 -17.65 -2.06 -10.40
C ARG A 145 -16.51 -1.07 -10.17
N LEU A 146 -16.68 -0.13 -9.24
CA LEU A 146 -15.63 0.79 -8.82
C LEU A 146 -14.46 0.03 -8.20
N TRP A 147 -14.74 -0.90 -7.29
CA TRP A 147 -13.71 -1.73 -6.70
C TRP A 147 -12.92 -2.53 -7.74
N VAL A 148 -13.61 -3.21 -8.66
CA VAL A 148 -12.95 -3.94 -9.77
C VAL A 148 -12.08 -2.99 -10.58
N HIS A 149 -12.61 -1.83 -10.98
CA HIS A 149 -11.84 -0.84 -11.75
C HIS A 149 -10.56 -0.40 -11.03
N GLU A 150 -10.66 -0.13 -9.73
CA GLU A 150 -9.54 0.29 -8.89
C GLU A 150 -8.47 -0.80 -8.74
N VAL A 151 -8.90 -2.04 -8.53
CA VAL A 151 -8.03 -3.22 -8.49
C VAL A 151 -7.29 -3.39 -9.82
N TYR A 152 -7.99 -3.31 -10.96
CA TYR A 152 -7.35 -3.37 -12.27
C TYR A 152 -6.35 -2.24 -12.48
N ARG A 153 -6.71 -0.99 -12.15
CA ARG A 153 -5.81 0.16 -12.33
C ARG A 153 -4.49 -0.02 -11.59
N VAL A 154 -4.52 -0.58 -10.38
CA VAL A 154 -3.32 -0.73 -9.53
C VAL A 154 -2.51 -1.98 -9.90
N PHE A 155 -3.15 -3.11 -10.14
CA PHE A 155 -2.45 -4.38 -10.36
C PHE A 155 -2.16 -4.66 -11.83
N SER A 156 -3.13 -4.42 -12.72
CA SER A 156 -3.01 -4.77 -14.15
C SER A 156 -1.92 -3.98 -14.88
N ILE A 157 -1.62 -2.75 -14.44
CA ILE A 157 -0.56 -1.93 -15.02
C ILE A 157 0.83 -2.58 -14.92
N ARG A 158 1.01 -3.50 -13.98
CA ARG A 158 2.28 -4.23 -13.78
C ARG A 158 2.34 -5.53 -14.57
N LEU A 159 1.20 -6.06 -15.03
CA LEU A 159 1.16 -7.33 -15.73
C LEU A 159 1.45 -7.10 -17.22
N VAL A 160 2.57 -7.66 -17.69
CA VAL A 160 3.03 -7.51 -19.07
C VAL A 160 2.44 -8.59 -19.96
N ASP A 161 2.46 -9.84 -19.50
CA ASP A 161 2.04 -10.99 -20.29
C ASP A 161 0.53 -11.15 -20.34
N SER A 162 0.02 -11.59 -21.50
CA SER A 162 -1.40 -11.87 -21.69
C SER A 162 -1.90 -13.01 -20.81
N GLU A 163 -1.04 -14.00 -20.55
CA GLU A 163 -1.35 -15.13 -19.66
C GLU A 163 -1.52 -14.67 -18.21
N ASP A 164 -0.62 -13.81 -17.72
CA ASP A 164 -0.71 -13.25 -16.37
C ASP A 164 -1.98 -12.40 -16.21
N ARG A 165 -2.34 -11.62 -17.23
CA ARG A 165 -3.58 -10.83 -17.25
C ARG A 165 -4.82 -11.72 -17.22
N GLN A 166 -4.80 -12.85 -17.94
CA GLN A 166 -5.92 -13.80 -17.91
C GLN A 166 -6.02 -14.49 -16.55
N CYS A 167 -4.91 -14.89 -15.95
CA CYS A 167 -4.87 -15.43 -14.59
C CYS A 167 -5.46 -14.43 -13.59
N PHE A 168 -5.03 -13.16 -13.67
CA PHE A 168 -5.58 -12.10 -12.83
C PHE A 168 -7.08 -11.87 -13.06
N PHE A 169 -7.55 -11.97 -14.31
CA PHE A 169 -8.97 -11.88 -14.61
C PHE A 169 -9.79 -12.97 -13.92
N GLU A 170 -9.32 -14.23 -13.94
CA GLU A 170 -10.02 -15.32 -13.24
C GLU A 170 -10.03 -15.13 -11.72
N ILE A 171 -8.96 -14.56 -11.13
CA ILE A 171 -8.91 -14.22 -9.70
C ILE A 171 -9.98 -13.17 -9.34
N VAL A 172 -10.12 -12.11 -10.13
CA VAL A 172 -11.05 -11.02 -9.83
C VAL A 172 -12.49 -11.38 -10.15
N LYS A 173 -12.74 -12.22 -11.17
CA LYS A 173 -14.07 -12.64 -11.63
C LYS A 173 -14.90 -13.40 -10.58
N VAL A 174 -14.25 -13.96 -9.56
CA VAL A 174 -14.92 -14.62 -8.43
C VAL A 174 -15.82 -13.64 -7.64
N TRP A 175 -15.60 -12.33 -7.81
CA TRP A 175 -16.25 -11.22 -7.09
C TRP A 175 -17.05 -10.29 -7.99
#